data_AF-A0A3M2CTK0-F1
#
_entry.id   AF-A0A3M2CTK0-F1
#
_cell.length_a   1.000
_cell.length_b   1.000
_cell.length_c   1.000
_cell.angle_alpha   90.00
_cell.angle_beta   90.00
_cell.angle_gamma   90.00
#
_symmetry.space_group_name_H-M   'P 1'
#
loop_
_entity.id
_entity.type
_entity.pdbx_description
1 polymer ?
#
loop_
_entity_poly.entity_id
_entity_poly.type
_entity_poly.pdbx_seq_one_letter_code
_entity_poly.pdbx_strand_id
1 'polypeptide(L)'
;MNKRPAHRIGIGPAAGVAAAMAAAVTLMAGCAATERAAVIPADFGARVPSRPVATYSIVARDAATGQLGVAVQSHWFSVGTSVPWAEAGVGAVATQSLVEVSYGPLGLELMRGGKSAGEALAALTSVDPGADYRQVAMIDADGEVAAHTGGLCIAHAGHVTGRASDGSAYSVQANLMGPSTVPAAMAQAFEGSAGPLADRLYAALAAAQREGGDIRGKQSAAILVVRAEPTGSPAGDRLVDLRVEDHPDPLGELRRLLTLHSAYEHMNAGDLAIEHGDVESAVREYAAAMALAPNVAEMHFWTGVSLAGAGRVEEALPHLAEAFKDTEGDWRETLRRLPASDLLPDDPALMERLLSAGADSAAP
;
A
#
# COMPACT_ATOMS: atom_id res chain seq x y z
N MET A 1 -3.08 49.45 18.56
CA MET A 1 -1.73 48.88 18.81
C MET A 1 -1.87 47.69 19.76
N ASN A 2 -1.85 46.47 19.21
CA ASN A 2 -1.33 45.29 19.89
C ASN A 2 -1.07 44.23 18.83
N LYS A 3 0.15 44.21 18.28
CA LYS A 3 0.58 43.22 17.27
C LYS A 3 0.86 41.91 18.02
N ARG A 4 0.08 40.86 17.76
CA ARG A 4 0.51 39.48 18.05
C ARG A 4 1.44 39.02 16.91
N PRO A 5 2.53 38.30 17.20
CA PRO A 5 3.47 37.88 16.18
C PRO A 5 2.87 36.74 15.34
N ALA A 6 3.04 36.83 14.02
CA ALA A 6 2.69 35.76 13.09
C ALA A 6 3.69 34.61 13.26
N HIS A 7 3.23 33.48 13.79
CA HIS A 7 3.96 32.21 13.71
C HIS A 7 3.48 31.45 12.47
N ARG A 8 4.27 31.53 11.39
CA ARG A 8 4.21 30.53 10.32
C ARG A 8 4.79 29.24 10.88
N ILE A 9 3.97 28.21 11.05
CA ILE A 9 4.43 26.86 11.36
C ILE A 9 4.49 26.11 10.03
N GLY A 10 5.70 25.93 9.51
CA GLY A 10 5.97 24.96 8.46
C GLY A 10 5.97 23.57 9.07
N ILE A 11 5.16 22.66 8.52
CA ILE A 11 5.07 21.27 8.97
C ILE A 11 6.14 20.48 8.20
N GLY A 12 7.29 20.25 8.86
CA GLY A 12 8.26 19.21 8.48
C GLY A 12 8.11 17.99 9.38
N PRO A 13 8.54 16.79 8.96
CA PRO A 13 8.23 15.54 9.65
C PRO A 13 9.06 15.40 10.93
N ALA A 14 8.39 15.19 12.06
CA ALA A 14 9.02 14.99 13.36
C ALA A 14 9.46 13.53 13.54
N ALA A 15 10.78 13.34 13.59
CA ALA A 15 11.45 12.17 14.10
C ALA A 15 11.38 12.12 15.64
N GLY A 16 11.32 10.90 16.20
CA GLY A 16 11.87 10.62 17.53
C GLY A 16 10.89 10.06 18.56
N VAL A 17 10.79 8.73 18.63
CA VAL A 17 10.64 8.03 19.92
C VAL A 17 11.46 6.73 19.88
N ALA A 18 12.71 6.82 20.32
CA ALA A 18 13.56 5.69 20.66
C ALA A 18 14.20 5.99 22.01
N ALA A 19 13.73 5.35 23.09
CA ALA A 19 14.49 5.10 24.33
C ALA A 19 13.58 4.47 25.40
N ALA A 20 13.67 3.15 25.60
CA ALA A 20 13.49 2.50 26.91
C ALA A 20 13.85 1.01 26.84
N MET A 21 15.14 0.69 26.71
CA MET A 21 15.68 -0.61 27.10
C MET A 21 16.87 -0.39 28.04
N ALA A 22 16.85 -1.14 29.15
CA ALA A 22 17.96 -1.51 30.05
C ALA A 22 17.75 -1.04 31.51
N ALA A 23 17.34 -1.98 32.38
CA ALA A 23 17.96 -2.22 33.70
C ALA A 23 17.16 -3.27 34.50
N ALA A 24 17.66 -4.51 34.56
CA ALA A 24 17.49 -5.40 35.72
C ALA A 24 18.47 -6.58 35.61
N VAL A 25 19.69 -6.35 36.10
CA VAL A 25 20.73 -7.37 36.32
C VAL A 25 20.56 -7.92 37.74
N THR A 26 20.28 -9.22 37.82
CA THR A 26 20.91 -10.24 38.69
C THR A 26 20.99 -10.05 40.23
N LEU A 27 20.37 -10.97 41.00
CA LEU A 27 21.01 -12.04 41.82
C LEU A 27 20.24 -12.33 43.13
N MET A 28 20.02 -13.63 43.43
CA MET A 28 20.01 -14.33 44.74
C MET A 28 19.05 -15.54 44.64
N ALA A 29 19.53 -16.75 44.31
CA ALA A 29 20.18 -17.74 45.17
C ALA A 29 19.23 -18.42 46.18
N GLY A 30 19.05 -19.74 46.01
CA GLY A 30 18.74 -20.66 47.11
C GLY A 30 17.43 -21.44 47.00
N CYS A 31 17.44 -22.61 46.35
CA CYS A 31 16.86 -23.84 46.90
C CYS A 31 17.23 -25.05 46.04
N ALA A 32 17.99 -25.96 46.63
CA ALA A 32 18.36 -27.24 46.04
C ALA A 32 17.17 -28.21 46.09
N ALA A 33 16.86 -28.83 44.95
CA ALA A 33 15.96 -29.99 44.89
C ALA A 33 16.45 -30.96 43.81
N THR A 34 17.10 -32.04 44.28
CA THR A 34 17.17 -33.40 43.71
C THR A 34 17.28 -33.57 42.19
N GLU A 35 18.48 -33.97 41.75
CA GLU A 35 18.74 -34.56 40.44
C GLU A 35 17.92 -35.83 40.21
N ARG A 36 16.99 -35.78 39.25
CA ARG A 36 16.64 -36.94 38.43
C ARG A 36 17.16 -36.65 37.03
N ALA A 37 18.14 -37.42 36.59
CA ALA A 37 18.55 -37.46 35.20
C ALA A 37 17.34 -37.87 34.35
N ALA A 38 16.71 -36.88 33.71
CA ALA A 38 15.74 -37.12 32.67
C ALA A 38 16.52 -37.64 31.45
N VAL A 39 16.36 -38.92 31.16
CA VAL A 39 16.70 -39.49 29.86
C VAL A 39 15.83 -38.76 28.84
N ILE A 40 16.40 -37.82 28.09
CA ILE A 40 15.73 -37.20 26.95
C ILE A 40 15.64 -38.28 25.86
N PRO A 41 14.43 -38.73 25.46
CA PRO A 41 14.32 -39.57 24.29
C PRO A 41 14.75 -38.71 23.09
N ALA A 42 15.58 -39.27 22.21
CA ALA A 42 15.81 -38.70 20.90
C ALA A 42 14.47 -38.72 20.14
N ASP A 43 13.73 -37.61 20.19
CA ASP A 43 12.46 -37.52 19.50
C ASP A 43 12.70 -37.09 18.05
N PHE A 44 12.15 -37.88 17.15
CA PHE A 44 12.24 -37.72 15.71
C PHE A 44 11.69 -36.36 15.32
N GLY A 45 12.44 -35.61 14.50
CA GLY A 45 12.02 -34.34 13.94
C GLY A 45 10.77 -34.46 13.08
N ALA A 46 9.60 -34.48 13.71
CA ALA A 46 8.33 -34.29 13.05
C ALA A 46 8.24 -32.81 12.65
N ARG A 47 8.59 -32.52 11.39
CA ARG A 47 8.27 -31.24 10.75
C ARG A 47 6.76 -31.04 10.92
N VAL A 48 6.37 -30.09 11.79
CA VAL A 48 5.00 -29.62 11.88
C VAL A 48 4.62 -29.14 10.48
N PRO A 49 3.60 -29.71 9.81
CA PRO A 49 3.22 -29.27 8.49
C PRO A 49 2.76 -27.81 8.56
N SER A 50 3.59 -26.88 8.09
CA SER A 50 3.19 -25.50 7.90
C SER A 50 2.10 -25.46 6.83
N ARG A 51 0.98 -24.80 7.14
CA ARG A 51 -0.16 -24.72 6.22
C ARG A 51 0.28 -23.98 4.93
N PRO A 52 0.01 -24.54 3.74
CA PRO A 52 0.37 -23.89 2.49
C PRO A 52 -0.37 -22.56 2.31
N VAL A 53 0.34 -21.53 1.86
CA VAL A 53 -0.23 -20.23 1.48
C VAL A 53 -0.30 -20.17 -0.05
N ALA A 54 -1.40 -20.63 -0.62
CA ALA A 54 -1.64 -20.47 -2.06
C ALA A 54 -1.88 -19.01 -2.41
N THR A 55 -1.20 -18.59 -3.47
CA THR A 55 -0.93 -17.19 -3.70
C THR A 55 -0.64 -16.99 -5.17
N TYR A 56 -1.10 -15.89 -5.73
CA TYR A 56 -0.57 -15.35 -6.96
C TYR A 56 -0.13 -13.91 -6.74
N SER A 57 1.00 -13.55 -7.32
CA SER A 57 1.62 -12.25 -7.14
C SER A 57 2.42 -11.83 -8.37
N ILE A 58 2.77 -10.55 -8.39
CA ILE A 58 3.56 -9.91 -9.43
C ILE A 58 4.60 -9.00 -8.75
N VAL A 59 5.82 -9.00 -9.27
CA VAL A 59 6.80 -7.91 -9.07
C VAL A 59 7.05 -7.25 -10.41
N ALA A 60 7.19 -5.93 -10.45
CA ALA A 60 7.47 -5.21 -11.69
C ALA A 60 8.23 -3.90 -11.46
N ARG A 61 8.89 -3.46 -12.54
CA ARG A 61 9.53 -2.15 -12.66
C ARG A 61 8.95 -1.46 -13.88
N ASP A 62 8.40 -0.27 -13.67
CA ASP A 62 7.92 0.58 -14.76
C ASP A 62 9.12 1.22 -15.48
N ALA A 63 9.23 1.05 -16.79
CA ALA A 63 10.38 1.55 -17.54
C ALA A 63 10.40 3.08 -17.67
N ALA A 64 9.24 3.73 -17.74
CA ALA A 64 9.15 5.17 -17.94
C ALA A 64 9.48 5.96 -16.67
N THR A 65 9.01 5.47 -15.52
CA THR A 65 9.14 6.16 -14.23
C THR A 65 10.25 5.59 -13.34
N GLY A 66 10.69 4.35 -13.60
CA GLY A 66 11.60 3.60 -12.73
C GLY A 66 10.96 3.08 -11.44
N GLN A 67 9.65 3.29 -11.24
CA GLN A 67 8.94 2.81 -10.05
C GLN A 67 9.02 1.30 -9.95
N LEU A 68 9.14 0.81 -8.73
CA LEU A 68 9.13 -0.61 -8.39
C LEU A 68 7.83 -0.94 -7.67
N GLY A 69 7.29 -2.12 -7.92
CA GLY A 69 6.07 -2.53 -7.24
C GLY A 69 5.89 -4.02 -7.14
N VAL A 70 5.06 -4.40 -6.18
CA VAL A 70 4.70 -5.77 -5.86
C VAL A 70 3.22 -5.82 -5.48
N ALA A 71 2.53 -6.85 -5.94
CA ALA A 71 1.12 -7.05 -5.63
C ALA A 71 0.80 -8.53 -5.44
N VAL A 72 -0.16 -8.83 -4.58
CA VAL A 72 -0.51 -10.19 -4.18
C VAL A 72 -1.99 -10.35 -3.86
N GLN A 73 -2.54 -11.54 -4.11
CA GLN A 73 -3.81 -12.00 -3.55
C GLN A 73 -3.69 -13.45 -3.05
N SER A 74 -4.39 -13.79 -1.96
CA SER A 74 -4.38 -15.13 -1.36
C SER A 74 -5.69 -15.46 -0.63
N HIS A 75 -6.01 -16.76 -0.53
CA HIS A 75 -6.90 -17.27 0.52
C HIS A 75 -6.11 -17.49 1.83
N TRP A 76 -5.65 -16.39 2.40
CA TRP A 76 -4.92 -16.33 3.67
C TRP A 76 -5.26 -15.03 4.36
N PHE A 77 -5.32 -15.01 5.68
CA PHE A 77 -5.52 -13.77 6.42
C PHE A 77 -4.29 -12.87 6.31
N SER A 78 -4.47 -11.62 5.92
CA SER A 78 -3.43 -10.59 6.00
C SER A 78 -2.14 -10.88 5.19
N VAL A 79 -2.29 -11.31 3.93
CA VAL A 79 -1.13 -11.67 3.07
C VAL A 79 -0.13 -10.50 2.86
N GLY A 80 -0.59 -9.26 2.97
CA GLY A 80 0.20 -8.04 2.78
C GLY A 80 1.35 -7.86 3.78
N THR A 81 1.34 -8.59 4.89
CA THR A 81 2.42 -8.55 5.90
C THR A 81 3.59 -9.49 5.60
N SER A 82 3.40 -10.44 4.68
CA SER A 82 4.33 -11.56 4.48
C SER A 82 4.94 -11.59 3.08
N VAL A 83 4.14 -11.30 2.05
CA VAL A 83 4.54 -11.50 0.66
C VAL A 83 5.17 -10.26 0.02
N PRO A 84 4.55 -9.07 0.05
CA PRO A 84 5.04 -7.93 -0.72
C PRO A 84 6.11 -7.13 0.03
N TRP A 85 7.29 -7.02 -0.59
CA TRP A 85 8.38 -6.17 -0.13
C TRP A 85 8.88 -5.31 -1.29
N ALA A 86 9.13 -4.03 -1.05
CA ALA A 86 9.76 -3.15 -2.02
C ALA A 86 10.48 -2.00 -1.33
N GLU A 87 11.55 -1.53 -1.95
CA GLU A 87 12.36 -0.42 -1.48
C GLU A 87 12.83 0.43 -2.65
N ALA A 88 12.65 1.75 -2.53
CA ALA A 88 13.01 2.71 -3.56
C ALA A 88 14.52 2.67 -3.84
N GLY A 89 14.89 2.68 -5.12
CA GLY A 89 16.28 2.58 -5.58
C GLY A 89 16.93 1.20 -5.36
N VAL A 90 16.21 0.21 -4.85
CA VAL A 90 16.78 -1.11 -4.53
C VAL A 90 16.11 -2.23 -5.31
N GLY A 91 14.81 -2.46 -5.11
CA GLY A 91 14.12 -3.57 -5.76
C GLY A 91 12.76 -3.91 -5.13
N ALA A 92 12.14 -4.99 -5.62
CA ALA A 92 10.93 -5.57 -5.07
C ALA A 92 11.05 -7.10 -4.98
N VAL A 93 10.42 -7.68 -3.96
CA VAL A 93 10.43 -9.11 -3.65
C VAL A 93 9.01 -9.58 -3.33
N ALA A 94 8.63 -10.71 -3.92
CA ALA A 94 7.45 -11.49 -3.53
C ALA A 94 7.90 -12.87 -3.06
N THR A 95 7.69 -13.21 -1.79
CA THR A 95 7.98 -14.55 -1.22
C THR A 95 6.67 -15.23 -0.82
N GLN A 96 6.41 -16.45 -1.31
CA GLN A 96 5.11 -17.12 -1.15
C GLN A 96 5.19 -18.66 -1.14
N SER A 97 4.03 -19.32 -1.15
CA SER A 97 3.84 -20.76 -0.94
C SER A 97 4.07 -21.18 0.53
N LEU A 98 4.95 -22.13 0.84
CA LEU A 98 5.48 -22.26 2.20
C LEU A 98 6.45 -21.09 2.43
N VAL A 99 5.88 -19.92 2.73
CA VAL A 99 6.62 -18.66 2.78
C VAL A 99 7.79 -18.72 3.76
N GLU A 100 8.93 -18.16 3.34
CA GLU A 100 10.02 -17.78 4.21
C GLU A 100 10.07 -16.24 4.22
N VAL A 101 9.50 -15.63 5.25
CA VAL A 101 9.24 -14.18 5.30
C VAL A 101 10.56 -13.40 5.26
N SER A 102 11.64 -13.96 5.78
CA SER A 102 12.96 -13.32 5.80
C SER A 102 13.53 -13.05 4.41
N TYR A 103 13.07 -13.75 3.36
CA TYR A 103 13.53 -13.49 1.98
C TYR A 103 13.21 -12.09 1.48
N GLY A 104 12.12 -11.48 1.97
CA GLY A 104 11.77 -10.10 1.67
C GLY A 104 12.87 -9.11 2.05
N PRO A 105 13.09 -8.87 3.36
CA PRO A 105 14.10 -7.93 3.82
C PRO A 105 15.53 -8.34 3.46
N LEU A 106 15.87 -9.64 3.51
CA LEU A 106 17.23 -10.09 3.15
C LEU A 106 17.51 -9.97 1.65
N GLY A 107 16.52 -10.20 0.79
CA GLY A 107 16.64 -9.99 -0.65
C GLY A 107 16.91 -8.53 -0.97
N LEU A 108 16.14 -7.61 -0.36
CA LEU A 108 16.37 -6.17 -0.48
C LEU A 108 17.74 -5.75 0.08
N GLU A 109 18.17 -6.33 1.21
CA GLU A 109 19.50 -6.04 1.78
C GLU A 109 20.63 -6.46 0.85
N LEU A 110 20.53 -7.64 0.24
CA LEU A 110 21.51 -8.13 -0.74
C LEU A 110 21.55 -7.24 -1.98
N MET A 111 20.38 -6.83 -2.50
CA MET A 111 20.30 -5.92 -3.66
C MET A 111 20.86 -4.53 -3.34
N ARG A 112 20.57 -3.99 -2.15
CA ARG A 112 21.16 -2.74 -1.67
C ARG A 112 22.69 -2.84 -1.55
N GLY A 113 23.19 -4.03 -1.23
CA GLY A 113 24.61 -4.36 -1.21
C GLY A 113 25.26 -4.50 -2.60
N GLY A 114 24.51 -4.26 -3.68
CA GLY A 114 25.00 -4.29 -5.06
C GLY A 114 24.85 -5.63 -5.78
N LYS A 115 24.16 -6.61 -5.20
CA LYS A 115 23.81 -7.83 -5.92
C LYS A 115 22.64 -7.59 -6.85
N SER A 116 22.63 -8.24 -8.00
CA SER A 116 21.42 -8.33 -8.83
C SER A 116 20.32 -9.16 -8.14
N ALA A 117 19.08 -9.03 -8.61
CA ALA A 117 17.97 -9.85 -8.16
C ALA A 117 18.27 -11.37 -8.27
N GLY A 118 18.95 -11.79 -9.33
CA GLY A 118 19.36 -13.19 -9.54
C GLY A 118 20.39 -13.68 -8.53
N GLU A 119 21.41 -12.87 -8.25
CA GLU A 119 22.43 -13.21 -7.26
C GLU A 119 21.89 -13.21 -5.83
N ALA A 120 20.98 -12.30 -5.51
CA ALA A 120 20.29 -12.26 -4.23
C ALA A 120 19.43 -13.51 -4.03
N LEU A 121 18.61 -13.85 -5.02
CA LEU A 121 17.74 -15.04 -4.97
C LEU A 121 18.56 -16.34 -4.87
N ALA A 122 19.62 -16.49 -5.66
CA ALA A 122 20.49 -17.65 -5.61
C ALA A 122 21.20 -17.80 -4.26
N ALA A 123 21.65 -16.69 -3.67
CA ALA A 123 22.28 -16.72 -2.35
C ALA A 123 21.30 -17.24 -1.28
N LEU A 124 20.05 -16.75 -1.27
CA LEU A 124 19.04 -17.16 -0.30
C LEU A 124 18.61 -18.62 -0.48
N THR A 125 18.32 -19.04 -1.71
CA THR A 125 17.87 -20.42 -1.97
C THR A 125 18.96 -21.47 -1.74
N SER A 126 20.23 -21.13 -1.96
CA SER A 126 21.35 -22.08 -1.77
C SER A 126 21.56 -22.54 -0.32
N VAL A 127 21.08 -21.74 0.65
CA VAL A 127 21.23 -22.02 2.09
C VAL A 127 19.92 -22.43 2.77
N ASP A 128 18.79 -22.40 2.06
CA ASP A 128 17.49 -22.81 2.59
C ASP A 128 17.21 -24.30 2.28
N PRO A 129 17.25 -25.21 3.27
CA PRO A 129 16.88 -26.61 3.06
C PRO A 129 15.40 -26.81 2.74
N GLY A 130 14.59 -25.75 2.82
CA GLY A 130 13.19 -25.68 2.40
C GLY A 130 12.98 -25.09 1.00
N ALA A 131 14.04 -24.78 0.24
CA ALA A 131 13.95 -24.10 -1.06
C ALA A 131 12.93 -24.73 -2.04
N ASP A 132 12.81 -26.06 -2.05
CA ASP A 132 11.86 -26.79 -2.90
C ASP A 132 10.39 -26.53 -2.57
N TYR A 133 10.08 -25.97 -1.40
CA TYR A 133 8.73 -25.57 -1.01
C TYR A 133 8.44 -24.08 -1.23
N ARG A 134 9.45 -23.30 -1.61
CA ARG A 134 9.35 -21.84 -1.76
C ARG A 134 8.97 -21.46 -3.17
N GLN A 135 8.22 -20.39 -3.29
CA GLN A 135 8.07 -19.68 -4.56
C GLN A 135 8.41 -18.21 -4.34
N VAL A 136 9.32 -17.66 -5.13
CA VAL A 136 9.90 -16.34 -4.91
C VAL A 136 10.11 -15.64 -6.24
N ALA A 137 9.83 -14.35 -6.30
CA ALA A 137 10.27 -13.48 -7.39
C ALA A 137 10.96 -12.24 -6.82
N MET A 138 12.01 -11.80 -7.50
CA MET A 138 12.78 -10.59 -7.19
C MET A 138 12.98 -9.80 -8.48
N ILE A 139 12.96 -8.48 -8.36
CA ILE A 139 13.35 -7.53 -9.40
C ILE A 139 14.18 -6.43 -8.75
N ASP A 140 15.32 -6.08 -9.34
CA ASP A 140 16.16 -4.98 -8.86
C ASP A 140 15.86 -3.65 -9.55
N ALA A 141 16.50 -2.58 -9.09
CA ALA A 141 16.33 -1.23 -9.61
C ALA A 141 16.77 -1.05 -11.07
N ASP A 142 17.60 -1.96 -11.59
CA ASP A 142 18.00 -2.00 -13.00
C ASP A 142 16.98 -2.77 -13.87
N GLY A 143 16.01 -3.43 -13.23
CA GLY A 143 14.97 -4.20 -13.88
C GLY A 143 15.41 -5.60 -14.28
N GLU A 144 16.47 -6.13 -13.68
CA GLU A 144 16.81 -7.55 -13.80
C GLU A 144 15.89 -8.37 -12.90
N VAL A 145 15.36 -9.45 -13.47
CA VAL A 145 14.29 -10.25 -12.85
C VAL A 145 14.81 -11.65 -12.58
N ALA A 146 14.50 -12.17 -11.40
CA ALA A 146 14.75 -13.56 -11.05
C ALA A 146 13.54 -14.18 -10.34
N ALA A 147 13.26 -15.45 -10.66
CA ALA A 147 12.17 -16.18 -10.03
C ALA A 147 12.59 -17.62 -9.72
N HIS A 148 12.03 -18.17 -8.65
CA HIS A 148 12.21 -19.54 -8.19
C HIS A 148 10.85 -20.15 -7.90
N THR A 149 10.59 -21.33 -8.46
CA THR A 149 9.43 -22.17 -8.09
C THR A 149 9.99 -23.53 -7.69
N GLY A 150 9.96 -23.84 -6.40
CA GLY A 150 10.44 -25.12 -5.90
C GLY A 150 9.60 -26.30 -6.39
N GLY A 151 10.23 -27.47 -6.56
CA GLY A 151 9.58 -28.66 -7.11
C GLY A 151 8.49 -29.28 -6.24
N LEU A 152 8.39 -28.86 -4.97
CA LEU A 152 7.39 -29.29 -4.00
C LEU A 152 6.32 -28.23 -3.70
N CYS A 153 6.32 -27.11 -4.43
CA CYS A 153 5.16 -26.22 -4.47
C CYS A 153 3.95 -26.99 -5.01
N ILE A 154 2.77 -26.74 -4.42
CA ILE A 154 1.56 -27.49 -4.80
C ILE A 154 1.22 -27.24 -6.27
N ALA A 155 0.77 -28.29 -6.96
CA ALA A 155 0.52 -28.35 -8.39
C ALA A 155 -0.21 -27.11 -8.96
N HIS A 156 0.07 -26.86 -10.24
CA HIS A 156 -0.19 -25.58 -10.90
C HIS A 156 0.59 -24.43 -10.26
N ALA A 157 1.78 -24.76 -9.75
CA ALA A 157 2.82 -23.81 -9.43
C ALA A 157 3.66 -23.48 -10.67
N GLY A 158 3.85 -22.19 -10.93
CA GLY A 158 4.64 -21.71 -12.05
C GLY A 158 4.88 -20.21 -11.97
N HIS A 159 5.76 -19.73 -12.84
CA HIS A 159 6.03 -18.31 -13.01
C HIS A 159 6.30 -17.98 -14.48
N VAL A 160 6.15 -16.70 -14.83
CA VAL A 160 6.58 -16.12 -16.11
C VAL A 160 7.39 -14.87 -15.77
N THR A 161 8.55 -14.72 -16.39
CA THR A 161 9.37 -13.50 -16.35
C THR A 161 9.36 -12.87 -17.74
N GLY A 162 9.28 -11.54 -17.83
CA GLY A 162 9.21 -10.89 -19.11
C GLY A 162 9.52 -9.40 -19.08
N ARG A 163 9.50 -8.81 -20.27
CA ARG A 163 9.56 -7.36 -20.49
C ARG A 163 8.41 -6.99 -21.42
N ALA A 164 7.58 -6.05 -20.99
CA ALA A 164 6.51 -5.49 -21.81
C ALA A 164 7.09 -4.67 -22.97
N SER A 165 6.24 -4.34 -23.95
CA SER A 165 6.64 -3.58 -25.15
C SER A 165 7.16 -2.17 -24.86
N ASP A 166 6.78 -1.59 -23.72
CA ASP A 166 7.28 -0.30 -23.21
C ASP A 166 8.63 -0.41 -22.47
N GLY A 167 9.18 -1.63 -22.36
CA GLY A 167 10.43 -1.93 -21.65
C GLY A 167 10.27 -2.31 -20.17
N SER A 168 9.07 -2.22 -19.61
CA SER A 168 8.81 -2.52 -18.20
C SER A 168 9.06 -3.99 -17.92
N ALA A 169 9.85 -4.29 -16.90
CA ALA A 169 10.23 -5.65 -16.54
C ALA A 169 9.32 -6.20 -15.43
N TYR A 170 9.07 -7.50 -15.44
CA TYR A 170 8.19 -8.13 -14.46
C TYR A 170 8.46 -9.62 -14.25
N SER A 171 7.99 -10.13 -13.11
CA SER A 171 7.69 -11.54 -12.90
C SER A 171 6.30 -11.71 -12.33
N VAL A 172 5.56 -12.69 -12.83
CA VAL A 172 4.27 -13.14 -12.30
C VAL A 172 4.40 -14.60 -11.87
N GLN A 173 3.86 -14.94 -10.71
CA GLN A 173 4.00 -16.26 -10.11
C GLN A 173 2.71 -16.66 -9.41
N ALA A 174 2.41 -17.96 -9.46
CA ALA A 174 1.24 -18.53 -8.81
C ALA A 174 1.49 -19.97 -8.36
N ASN A 175 0.77 -20.45 -7.33
CA ASN A 175 0.76 -21.84 -6.88
C ASN A 175 -0.59 -22.25 -6.30
N LEU A 176 -0.95 -23.55 -6.38
CA LEU A 176 -2.28 -24.08 -6.03
C LEU A 176 -3.41 -23.36 -6.79
N MET A 177 -3.22 -23.18 -8.10
CA MET A 177 -4.18 -22.53 -8.97
C MET A 177 -5.19 -23.51 -9.57
N GLY A 178 -6.34 -22.99 -10.02
CA GLY A 178 -7.32 -23.74 -10.82
C GLY A 178 -6.66 -24.39 -12.04
N PRO A 179 -6.24 -23.59 -13.05
CA PRO A 179 -5.40 -24.06 -14.14
C PRO A 179 -3.93 -23.60 -14.02
N SER A 180 -3.02 -24.29 -14.71
CA SER A 180 -1.60 -23.88 -14.83
C SER A 180 -1.38 -22.65 -15.74
N THR A 181 -2.42 -22.17 -16.42
CA THR A 181 -2.39 -21.02 -17.32
C THR A 181 -2.42 -19.67 -16.60
N VAL A 182 -2.68 -19.65 -15.29
CA VAL A 182 -2.79 -18.41 -14.50
C VAL A 182 -1.60 -17.45 -14.68
N PRO A 183 -0.31 -17.88 -14.53
CA PRO A 183 0.81 -16.96 -14.75
C PRO A 183 0.85 -16.36 -16.17
N ALA A 184 0.46 -17.10 -17.20
CA ALA A 184 0.42 -16.58 -18.58
C ALA A 184 -0.69 -15.52 -18.73
N ALA A 185 -1.86 -15.72 -18.13
CA ALA A 185 -2.94 -14.74 -18.12
C ALA A 185 -2.55 -13.46 -17.37
N MET A 186 -1.82 -13.59 -16.25
CA MET A 186 -1.26 -12.44 -15.51
C MET A 186 -0.29 -11.63 -16.36
N ALA A 187 0.66 -12.30 -17.01
CA ALA A 187 1.64 -11.67 -17.89
C ALA A 187 0.95 -10.89 -19.02
N GLN A 188 0.03 -11.53 -19.74
CA GLN A 188 -0.71 -10.89 -20.82
C GLN A 188 -1.48 -9.65 -20.36
N ALA A 189 -2.08 -9.69 -19.17
CA ALA A 189 -2.82 -8.57 -18.61
C ALA A 189 -1.89 -7.41 -18.21
N PHE A 190 -0.74 -7.69 -17.61
CA PHE A 190 0.25 -6.67 -17.28
C PHE A 190 0.79 -5.99 -18.56
N GLU A 191 1.18 -6.77 -19.56
CA GLU A 191 1.70 -6.27 -20.83
C GLU A 191 0.65 -5.51 -21.65
N GLY A 192 -0.62 -5.91 -21.57
CA GLY A 192 -1.74 -5.25 -22.25
C GLY A 192 -2.33 -4.05 -21.50
N SER A 193 -1.84 -3.73 -20.31
CA SER A 193 -2.33 -2.63 -19.49
C SER A 193 -1.44 -1.39 -19.61
N ALA A 194 -2.05 -0.21 -19.44
CA ALA A 194 -1.37 1.08 -19.48
C ALA A 194 -1.79 1.93 -18.28
N GLY A 195 -1.06 3.02 -18.04
CA GLY A 195 -1.30 3.93 -16.91
C GLY A 195 -0.37 3.67 -15.73
N PRO A 196 -0.72 4.16 -14.52
CA PRO A 196 0.10 4.01 -13.32
C PRO A 196 0.47 2.56 -13.03
N LEU A 197 1.67 2.32 -12.50
CA LEU A 197 2.16 0.97 -12.20
C LEU A 197 1.19 0.18 -11.31
N ALA A 198 0.59 0.82 -10.30
CA ALA A 198 -0.38 0.18 -9.41
C ALA A 198 -1.60 -0.42 -10.16
N ASP A 199 -2.10 0.26 -11.20
CA ASP A 199 -3.21 -0.24 -12.01
C ASP A 199 -2.81 -1.44 -12.87
N ARG A 200 -1.58 -1.44 -13.39
CA ARG A 200 -1.02 -2.55 -14.17
C ARG A 200 -0.80 -3.79 -13.30
N LEU A 201 -0.29 -3.59 -12.09
CA LEU A 201 -0.15 -4.66 -11.08
C LEU A 201 -1.52 -5.24 -10.70
N TYR A 202 -2.52 -4.37 -10.46
CA TYR A 202 -3.89 -4.80 -10.21
C TYR A 202 -4.45 -5.62 -11.38
N ALA A 203 -4.22 -5.18 -12.63
CA ALA A 203 -4.74 -5.86 -13.82
C ALA A 203 -4.23 -7.30 -13.91
N ALA A 204 -2.96 -7.55 -13.54
CA ALA A 204 -2.39 -8.88 -13.44
C ALA A 204 -3.13 -9.73 -12.39
N LEU A 205 -3.37 -9.21 -11.18
CA LEU A 205 -4.12 -9.93 -10.13
C LEU A 205 -5.56 -10.24 -10.56
N ALA A 206 -6.25 -9.27 -11.17
CA ALA A 206 -7.61 -9.45 -11.66
C ALA A 206 -7.68 -10.51 -12.78
N ALA A 207 -6.66 -10.60 -13.63
CA ALA A 207 -6.57 -11.65 -14.64
C ALA A 207 -6.36 -13.03 -14.02
N ALA A 208 -5.51 -13.16 -13.00
CA ALA A 208 -5.35 -14.42 -12.26
C ALA A 208 -6.67 -14.91 -11.65
N GLN A 209 -7.43 -14.02 -11.00
CA GLN A 209 -8.73 -14.39 -10.43
C GLN A 209 -9.71 -14.88 -11.51
N ARG A 210 -9.77 -14.20 -12.65
CA ARG A 210 -10.67 -14.58 -13.77
C ARG A 210 -10.27 -15.90 -14.42
N GLU A 211 -8.97 -16.17 -14.51
CA GLU A 211 -8.43 -17.40 -15.12
C GLU A 211 -8.63 -18.64 -14.24
N GLY A 212 -8.84 -18.45 -12.93
CA GLY A 212 -9.23 -19.53 -12.02
C GLY A 212 -8.67 -19.39 -10.60
N GLY A 213 -7.65 -18.56 -10.40
CA GLY A 213 -7.11 -18.17 -9.09
C GLY A 213 -6.79 -19.33 -8.14
N ASP A 214 -6.71 -19.02 -6.85
CA ASP A 214 -6.52 -19.97 -5.77
C ASP A 214 -7.80 -20.82 -5.59
N ILE A 215 -7.66 -22.15 -5.69
CA ILE A 215 -8.82 -23.09 -5.63
C ILE A 215 -9.51 -23.13 -4.26
N ARG A 216 -8.88 -22.56 -3.23
CA ARG A 216 -9.48 -22.40 -1.90
C ARG A 216 -10.44 -21.20 -1.84
N GLY A 217 -10.35 -20.29 -2.81
CA GLY A 217 -11.11 -19.04 -2.88
C GLY A 217 -10.21 -17.82 -2.72
N LYS A 218 -10.74 -16.77 -2.09
CA LYS A 218 -10.08 -15.47 -1.91
C LYS A 218 -10.36 -14.93 -0.51
N GLN A 219 -9.41 -14.18 0.06
CA GLN A 219 -9.55 -13.61 1.40
C GLN A 219 -8.82 -12.27 1.58
N SER A 220 -7.57 -12.15 1.14
CA SER A 220 -6.78 -10.92 1.32
C SER A 220 -5.99 -10.56 0.07
N ALA A 221 -5.64 -9.28 -0.06
CA ALA A 221 -4.84 -8.75 -1.15
C ALA A 221 -4.05 -7.50 -0.73
N ALA A 222 -2.94 -7.22 -1.42
CA ALA A 222 -2.13 -6.04 -1.16
C ALA A 222 -1.41 -5.56 -2.43
N ILE A 223 -1.16 -4.25 -2.51
CA ILE A 223 -0.30 -3.60 -3.50
C ILE A 223 0.66 -2.65 -2.77
N LEU A 224 1.94 -2.74 -3.12
CA LEU A 224 2.98 -1.82 -2.69
C LEU A 224 3.72 -1.30 -3.93
N VAL A 225 3.80 0.02 -4.09
CA VAL A 225 4.58 0.71 -5.13
C VAL A 225 5.47 1.75 -4.47
N VAL A 226 6.74 1.77 -4.86
CA VAL A 226 7.76 2.69 -4.34
C VAL A 226 8.38 3.50 -5.46
N ARG A 227 8.97 4.64 -5.08
CA ARG A 227 9.70 5.52 -5.99
C ARG A 227 10.88 4.81 -6.66
N ALA A 228 11.29 5.33 -7.81
CA ALA A 228 12.54 4.93 -8.45
C ALA A 228 13.75 5.30 -7.59
N GLU A 229 13.76 6.53 -7.09
CA GLU A 229 14.84 7.09 -6.29
C GLU A 229 14.40 7.30 -4.83
N PRO A 230 15.23 6.95 -3.84
CA PRO A 230 14.91 7.13 -2.44
C PRO A 230 14.98 8.61 -2.02
N THR A 231 14.04 9.04 -1.20
CA THR A 231 13.98 10.37 -0.58
C THR A 231 14.76 10.46 0.73
N GLY A 232 15.25 9.31 1.23
CA GLY A 232 15.86 9.19 2.56
C GLY A 232 14.85 8.96 3.69
N SER A 233 13.55 8.87 3.36
CA SER A 233 12.47 8.54 4.29
C SER A 233 11.65 7.38 3.73
N PRO A 234 11.67 6.19 4.37
CA PRO A 234 10.88 5.04 3.92
C PRO A 234 9.38 5.33 3.78
N ALA A 235 8.85 6.25 4.59
CA ALA A 235 7.45 6.67 4.49
C ALA A 235 7.19 7.55 3.25
N GLY A 236 8.14 8.42 2.87
CA GLY A 236 8.04 9.26 1.68
C GLY A 236 8.31 8.52 0.36
N ASP A 237 8.91 7.33 0.45
CA ASP A 237 9.28 6.48 -0.69
C ASP A 237 8.15 5.58 -1.18
N ARG A 238 7.14 5.35 -0.34
CA ARG A 238 5.95 4.57 -0.69
C ARG A 238 4.95 5.48 -1.41
N LEU A 239 4.71 5.17 -2.68
CA LEU A 239 3.70 5.84 -3.51
C LEU A 239 2.32 5.21 -3.28
N VAL A 240 2.27 3.88 -3.18
CA VAL A 240 1.05 3.12 -2.88
C VAL A 240 1.39 2.06 -1.84
N ASP A 241 0.66 1.95 -0.74
CA ASP A 241 0.71 0.83 0.21
C ASP A 241 -0.72 0.57 0.70
N LEU A 242 -1.43 -0.30 -0.03
CA LEU A 242 -2.84 -0.59 0.20
C LEU A 242 -3.02 -2.07 0.48
N ARG A 243 -3.84 -2.38 1.49
CA ARG A 243 -4.04 -3.74 2.00
C ARG A 243 -5.51 -3.99 2.29
N VAL A 244 -5.95 -5.20 1.95
CA VAL A 244 -7.23 -5.77 2.35
C VAL A 244 -6.90 -7.03 3.13
N GLU A 245 -7.02 -6.97 4.45
CA GLU A 245 -6.55 -8.04 5.34
C GLU A 245 -7.50 -9.23 5.39
N ASP A 246 -8.80 -8.98 5.25
CA ASP A 246 -9.87 -9.98 5.23
C ASP A 246 -11.12 -9.41 4.53
N HIS A 247 -11.52 -9.98 3.41
CA HIS A 247 -12.75 -9.64 2.71
C HIS A 247 -13.18 -10.80 1.79
N PRO A 248 -14.49 -11.09 1.64
CA PRO A 248 -14.95 -12.10 0.68
C PRO A 248 -14.66 -11.72 -0.78
N ASP A 249 -14.40 -10.44 -1.07
CA ASP A 249 -13.96 -9.94 -2.38
C ASP A 249 -12.77 -8.99 -2.26
N PRO A 250 -11.55 -9.48 -1.99
CA PRO A 250 -10.41 -8.63 -1.66
C PRO A 250 -9.92 -7.82 -2.86
N LEU A 251 -10.07 -8.30 -4.10
CA LEU A 251 -9.70 -7.51 -5.28
C LEU A 251 -10.71 -6.41 -5.58
N GLY A 252 -12.02 -6.65 -5.41
CA GLY A 252 -13.00 -5.57 -5.54
C GLY A 252 -12.73 -4.44 -4.54
N GLU A 253 -12.40 -4.81 -3.30
CA GLU A 253 -12.06 -3.85 -2.26
C GLU A 253 -10.73 -3.15 -2.54
N LEU A 254 -9.71 -3.87 -3.00
CA LEU A 254 -8.43 -3.27 -3.40
C LEU A 254 -8.59 -2.29 -4.56
N ARG A 255 -9.48 -2.58 -5.52
CA ARG A 255 -9.83 -1.63 -6.60
C ARG A 255 -10.48 -0.37 -6.03
N ARG A 256 -11.43 -0.52 -5.10
CA ARG A 256 -12.06 0.63 -4.42
C ARG A 256 -11.02 1.49 -3.72
N LEU A 257 -10.09 0.87 -2.99
CA LEU A 257 -8.99 1.57 -2.31
C LEU A 257 -8.05 2.27 -3.28
N LEU A 258 -7.69 1.66 -4.41
CA LEU A 258 -6.88 2.31 -5.45
C LEU A 258 -7.59 3.54 -6.04
N THR A 259 -8.88 3.43 -6.37
CA THR A 259 -9.65 4.57 -6.85
C THR A 259 -9.69 5.70 -5.83
N LEU A 260 -9.89 5.36 -4.55
CA LEU A 260 -9.93 6.34 -3.47
C LEU A 260 -8.56 6.99 -3.24
N HIS A 261 -7.48 6.20 -3.31
CA HIS A 261 -6.10 6.70 -3.23
C HIS A 261 -5.82 7.71 -4.36
N SER A 262 -6.15 7.40 -5.60
CA SER A 262 -6.00 8.33 -6.73
C SER A 262 -6.83 9.61 -6.55
N ALA A 263 -8.04 9.50 -5.98
CA ALA A 263 -8.86 10.67 -5.66
C ALA A 263 -8.22 11.55 -4.58
N TYR A 264 -7.61 10.96 -3.55
CA TYR A 264 -6.86 11.72 -2.53
C TYR A 264 -5.57 12.34 -3.06
N GLU A 265 -4.88 11.70 -4.01
CA GLU A 265 -3.75 12.33 -4.70
C GLU A 265 -4.17 13.62 -5.42
N HIS A 266 -5.33 13.61 -6.09
CA HIS A 266 -5.93 14.82 -6.66
C HIS A 266 -6.32 15.85 -5.59
N MET A 267 -6.90 15.44 -4.47
CA MET A 267 -7.18 16.37 -3.35
C MET A 267 -5.91 17.05 -2.85
N ASN A 268 -4.85 16.29 -2.60
CA ASN A 268 -3.56 16.80 -2.14
C ASN A 268 -2.92 17.75 -3.16
N ALA A 269 -3.02 17.43 -4.45
CA ALA A 269 -2.55 18.30 -5.52
C ALA A 269 -3.35 19.62 -5.57
N GLY A 270 -4.65 19.56 -5.32
CA GLY A 270 -5.51 20.73 -5.21
C GLY A 270 -5.14 21.62 -4.02
N ASP A 271 -4.93 21.03 -2.84
CA ASP A 271 -4.52 21.75 -1.64
C ASP A 271 -3.15 22.44 -1.83
N LEU A 272 -2.19 21.74 -2.44
CA LEU A 272 -0.90 22.32 -2.80
C LEU A 272 -1.03 23.49 -3.79
N ALA A 273 -1.99 23.43 -4.71
CA ALA A 273 -2.25 24.54 -5.63
C ALA A 273 -2.86 25.76 -4.90
N ILE A 274 -3.75 25.55 -3.91
CA ILE A 274 -4.27 26.61 -3.04
C ILE A 274 -3.15 27.28 -2.26
N GLU A 275 -2.22 26.52 -1.68
CA GLU A 275 -1.06 27.06 -0.96
C GLU A 275 -0.19 27.97 -1.84
N HIS A 276 -0.09 27.66 -3.13
CA HIS A 276 0.61 28.47 -4.11
C HIS A 276 -0.24 29.61 -4.72
N GLY A 277 -1.51 29.74 -4.33
CA GLY A 277 -2.45 30.74 -4.84
C GLY A 277 -2.99 30.44 -6.24
N ASP A 278 -2.78 29.24 -6.77
CA ASP A 278 -3.31 28.79 -8.06
C ASP A 278 -4.66 28.10 -7.88
N VAL A 279 -5.68 28.92 -7.60
CA VAL A 279 -7.01 28.42 -7.29
C VAL A 279 -7.69 27.73 -8.48
N GLU A 280 -7.35 28.12 -9.71
CA GLU A 280 -7.91 27.48 -10.92
C GLU A 280 -7.38 26.07 -11.11
N SER A 281 -6.09 25.84 -10.83
CA SER A 281 -5.55 24.47 -10.81
C SER A 281 -6.17 23.66 -9.68
N ALA A 282 -6.35 24.24 -8.50
CA ALA A 282 -7.00 23.56 -7.39
C ALA A 282 -8.41 23.06 -7.75
N VAL A 283 -9.23 23.91 -8.38
CA VAL A 283 -10.58 23.53 -8.83
C VAL A 283 -10.56 22.35 -9.81
N ARG A 284 -9.59 22.30 -10.74
CA ARG A 284 -9.47 21.18 -11.69
C ARG A 284 -9.11 19.88 -10.98
N GLU A 285 -8.18 19.94 -10.02
CA GLU A 285 -7.77 18.77 -9.24
C GLU A 285 -8.90 18.25 -8.35
N TYR A 286 -9.59 19.14 -7.61
CA TYR A 286 -10.76 18.74 -6.82
C TYR A 286 -11.88 18.14 -7.68
N ALA A 287 -12.12 18.69 -8.87
CA ALA A 287 -13.08 18.11 -9.81
C ALA A 287 -12.68 16.71 -10.28
N ALA A 288 -11.39 16.47 -10.53
CA ALA A 288 -10.87 15.14 -10.85
C ALA A 288 -11.04 14.15 -9.68
N ALA A 289 -10.77 14.59 -8.45
CA ALA A 289 -11.00 13.80 -7.24
C ALA A 289 -12.47 13.39 -7.10
N MET A 290 -13.40 14.34 -7.23
CA MET A 290 -14.84 14.08 -7.11
C MET A 290 -15.40 13.25 -8.27
N ALA A 291 -14.78 13.30 -9.45
CA ALA A 291 -15.16 12.39 -10.55
C ALA A 291 -14.83 10.92 -10.23
N LEU A 292 -13.78 10.67 -9.45
CA LEU A 292 -13.37 9.34 -9.00
C LEU A 292 -14.17 8.86 -7.78
N ALA A 293 -14.44 9.75 -6.83
CA ALA A 293 -15.06 9.43 -5.55
C ALA A 293 -16.20 10.42 -5.18
N PRO A 294 -17.31 10.45 -5.95
CA PRO A 294 -18.33 11.50 -5.82
C PRO A 294 -19.08 11.50 -4.49
N ASN A 295 -19.12 10.35 -3.81
CA ASN A 295 -19.92 10.14 -2.59
C ASN A 295 -19.10 10.32 -1.29
N VAL A 296 -17.85 10.80 -1.38
CA VAL A 296 -17.01 11.01 -0.19
C VAL A 296 -17.25 12.41 0.34
N ALA A 297 -18.05 12.52 1.39
CA ALA A 297 -18.43 13.81 1.98
C ALA A 297 -17.22 14.66 2.42
N GLU A 298 -16.15 14.01 2.90
CA GLU A 298 -14.90 14.66 3.29
C GLU A 298 -14.24 15.44 2.14
N MET A 299 -14.29 14.93 0.90
CA MET A 299 -13.70 15.62 -0.26
C MET A 299 -14.48 16.89 -0.59
N HIS A 300 -15.81 16.82 -0.54
CA HIS A 300 -16.67 18.00 -0.70
C HIS A 300 -16.43 19.01 0.43
N PHE A 301 -16.32 18.53 1.67
CA PHE A 301 -16.09 19.38 2.83
C PHE A 301 -14.81 20.20 2.68
N TRP A 302 -13.67 19.53 2.47
CA TRP A 302 -12.38 20.20 2.36
C TRP A 302 -12.26 21.07 1.09
N THR A 303 -12.85 20.66 -0.03
CA THR A 303 -12.95 21.52 -1.22
C THR A 303 -13.67 22.83 -0.89
N GLY A 304 -14.83 22.74 -0.20
CA GLY A 304 -15.58 23.92 0.22
C GLY A 304 -14.79 24.83 1.17
N VAL A 305 -14.10 24.25 2.14
CA VAL A 305 -13.22 24.99 3.07
C VAL A 305 -12.10 25.70 2.32
N SER A 306 -11.37 25.00 1.46
CA SER A 306 -10.24 25.54 0.70
C SER A 306 -10.67 26.69 -0.23
N LEU A 307 -11.80 26.54 -0.92
CA LEU A 307 -12.36 27.60 -1.78
C LEU A 307 -12.83 28.81 -0.98
N ALA A 308 -13.48 28.61 0.17
CA ALA A 308 -13.90 29.70 1.05
C ALA A 308 -12.68 30.47 1.60
N GLY A 309 -11.64 29.76 2.03
CA GLY A 309 -10.37 30.35 2.47
C GLY A 309 -9.67 31.15 1.38
N ALA A 310 -9.80 30.73 0.11
CA ALA A 310 -9.33 31.46 -1.06
C ALA A 310 -10.26 32.62 -1.50
N GLY A 311 -11.35 32.89 -0.79
CA GLY A 311 -12.32 33.95 -1.08
C GLY A 311 -13.37 33.60 -2.14
N ARG A 312 -13.42 32.36 -2.63
CA ARG A 312 -14.40 31.87 -3.62
C ARG A 312 -15.64 31.30 -2.94
N VAL A 313 -16.27 32.11 -2.12
CA VAL A 313 -17.38 31.68 -1.24
C VAL A 313 -18.56 31.09 -2.03
N GLU A 314 -18.94 31.67 -3.17
CA GLU A 314 -20.07 31.16 -3.97
C GLU A 314 -19.84 29.72 -4.46
N GLU A 315 -18.60 29.39 -4.77
CA GLU A 315 -18.23 28.06 -5.28
C GLU A 315 -18.04 27.05 -4.14
N ALA A 316 -17.69 27.53 -2.95
CA ALA A 316 -17.60 26.70 -1.75
C ALA A 316 -18.98 26.15 -1.29
N LEU A 317 -20.02 26.97 -1.38
CA LEU A 317 -21.36 26.65 -0.85
C LEU A 317 -21.96 25.33 -1.37
N PRO A 318 -21.98 25.03 -2.69
CA PRO A 318 -22.52 23.76 -3.16
C PRO A 318 -21.76 22.53 -2.63
N HIS A 319 -20.44 22.64 -2.46
CA HIS A 319 -19.64 21.55 -1.89
C HIS A 319 -19.95 21.33 -0.41
N LEU A 320 -20.03 22.40 0.39
CA LEU A 320 -20.44 22.29 1.79
C LEU A 320 -21.86 21.73 1.93
N ALA A 321 -22.79 22.14 1.06
CA ALA A 321 -24.15 21.61 1.05
C ALA A 321 -24.19 20.10 0.77
N GLU A 322 -23.33 19.61 -0.13
CA GLU A 322 -23.20 18.17 -0.39
C GLU A 322 -22.61 17.43 0.82
N ALA A 323 -21.51 17.93 1.39
CA ALA A 323 -20.88 17.34 2.56
C ALA A 323 -21.85 17.25 3.75
N PHE A 324 -22.72 18.25 3.92
CA PHE A 324 -23.70 18.33 4.99
C PHE A 324 -24.90 17.36 4.86
N LYS A 325 -25.00 16.62 3.76
CA LYS A 325 -25.96 15.52 3.62
C LYS A 325 -25.50 14.25 4.32
N ASP A 326 -24.20 14.10 4.56
CA ASP A 326 -23.67 12.97 5.31
C ASP A 326 -24.16 13.00 6.76
N THR A 327 -24.69 11.86 7.21
CA THR A 327 -25.26 11.68 8.54
C THR A 327 -24.32 10.95 9.50
N GLU A 328 -23.20 10.41 9.01
CA GLU A 328 -22.22 9.72 9.85
C GLU A 328 -21.26 10.71 10.52
N GLY A 329 -20.86 11.78 9.82
CA GLY A 329 -20.03 12.87 10.34
C GLY A 329 -20.81 14.11 10.78
N ASP A 330 -20.25 14.88 11.74
CA ASP A 330 -20.73 16.24 12.07
C ASP A 330 -19.88 17.31 11.39
N TRP A 331 -20.02 17.41 10.06
CA TRP A 331 -19.27 18.35 9.23
C TRP A 331 -19.54 19.82 9.59
N ARG A 332 -20.74 20.14 10.08
CA ARG A 332 -21.06 21.50 10.54
C ARG A 332 -20.27 21.86 11.79
N GLU A 333 -20.18 20.93 12.74
CA GLU A 333 -19.36 21.14 13.93
C GLU A 333 -17.87 21.19 13.60
N THR A 334 -17.38 20.38 12.66
CA THR A 334 -16.01 20.49 12.15
C THR A 334 -15.76 21.89 11.60
N LEU A 335 -16.66 22.41 10.75
CA LEU A 335 -16.55 23.75 10.18
C LEU A 335 -16.45 24.84 11.25
N ARG A 336 -17.28 24.78 12.31
CA ARG A 336 -17.25 25.75 13.43
C ARG A 336 -15.89 25.84 14.13
N ARG A 337 -15.11 24.76 14.11
CA ARG A 337 -13.81 24.68 14.81
C ARG A 337 -12.65 25.22 13.98
N LEU A 338 -12.80 25.34 12.66
CA LEU A 338 -11.70 25.71 11.76
C LEU A 338 -11.13 27.12 12.02
N PRO A 339 -11.93 28.16 12.32
CA PRO A 339 -11.37 29.50 12.58
C PRO A 339 -10.40 29.55 13.76
N ALA A 340 -10.67 28.78 14.83
CA ALA A 340 -9.78 28.73 16.00
C ALA A 340 -8.41 28.09 15.70
N SER A 341 -8.29 27.38 14.57
CA SER A 341 -7.06 26.75 14.08
C SER A 341 -6.44 27.50 12.89
N ASP A 342 -6.90 28.72 12.59
CA ASP A 342 -6.46 29.53 11.44
C ASP A 342 -6.67 28.85 10.06
N LEU A 343 -7.53 27.82 9.98
CA LEU A 343 -7.86 27.13 8.72
C LEU A 343 -8.95 27.84 7.93
N LEU A 344 -9.68 28.76 8.57
CA LEU A 344 -10.61 29.70 7.95
C LEU A 344 -10.52 31.05 8.65
N PRO A 345 -10.91 32.16 7.99
CA PRO A 345 -11.01 33.46 8.64
C PRO A 345 -11.99 33.42 9.82
N ASP A 346 -11.61 34.05 10.93
CA ASP A 346 -12.52 34.33 12.06
C ASP A 346 -13.45 35.50 11.71
N ASP A 347 -14.38 35.23 10.78
CA ASP A 347 -15.40 36.15 10.30
C ASP A 347 -16.80 35.56 10.55
N PRO A 348 -17.56 36.09 11.53
CA PRO A 348 -18.90 35.59 11.86
C PRO A 348 -19.88 35.59 10.69
N ALA A 349 -19.81 36.57 9.79
CA ALA A 349 -20.72 36.67 8.64
C ALA A 349 -20.41 35.61 7.59
N LEU A 350 -19.11 35.36 7.34
CA LEU A 350 -18.67 34.24 6.50
C LEU A 350 -19.14 32.91 7.11
N MET A 351 -18.91 32.71 8.40
CA MET A 351 -19.26 31.45 9.07
C MET A 351 -20.76 31.17 9.05
N GLU A 352 -21.61 32.16 9.32
CA GLU A 352 -23.06 32.03 9.21
C GLU A 352 -23.47 31.59 7.80
N ARG A 353 -22.85 32.21 6.78
CA ARG A 353 -23.12 31.89 5.38
C ARG A 353 -22.72 30.46 5.02
N LEU A 354 -21.52 30.03 5.40
CA LEU A 354 -21.02 28.68 5.09
C LEU A 354 -21.83 27.60 5.84
N LEU A 355 -22.20 27.83 7.11
CA LEU A 355 -23.00 26.89 7.91
C LEU A 355 -24.44 26.73 7.40
N SER A 356 -24.94 27.76 6.71
CA SER A 356 -26.28 27.76 6.09
C SER A 356 -26.31 27.14 4.70
N ALA A 357 -25.18 26.63 4.19
CA ALA A 357 -25.13 25.95 2.90
C ALA A 357 -26.19 24.83 2.80
N GLY A 358 -26.99 24.87 1.73
CA GLY A 358 -28.06 23.91 1.46
C GLY A 358 -29.38 24.14 2.22
N ALA A 359 -29.48 25.16 3.09
CA ALA A 359 -30.72 25.48 3.80
C ALA A 359 -31.81 26.09 2.89
N ASP A 360 -31.42 26.85 1.87
CA ASP A 360 -32.36 27.54 0.97
C ASP A 360 -33.02 26.63 -0.08
N SER A 361 -32.53 25.41 -0.27
CA SER A 361 -33.13 24.41 -1.18
C SER A 361 -34.22 23.55 -0.54
N ALA A 362 -34.54 23.80 0.73
CA ALA A 362 -35.56 23.08 1.51
C ALA A 362 -36.85 23.89 1.73
N ALA A 363 -37.15 24.87 0.87
CA ALA A 363 -38.48 25.49 0.80
C ALA A 363 -39.40 24.62 -0.10
N PRO A 364 -40.63 24.30 0.34
CA PRO A 364 -41.51 23.31 -0.29
C PRO A 364 -42.02 23.67 -1.69
#